data_AF-A0A536VEK3-F1
#
_entry.id   AF-A0A536VEK3-F1
#
_cell.length_a   1.000
_cell.length_b   1.000
_cell.length_c   1.000
_cell.angle_alpha   90.00
_cell.angle_beta   90.00
_cell.angle_gamma   90.00
#
_symmetry.space_group_name_H-M   'P 1'
#
loop_
_entity.id
_entity.type
_entity.pdbx_description
1 polymer ?
#
loop_
_entity_poly.entity_id
_entity_poly.type
_entity_poly.pdbx_seq_one_letter_code
_entity_poly.pdbx_strand_id
1 'polypeptide(L)'
;MMLPDSLLQALSERVASQLGLRVPRERWPDLTRAIDSLSGGWTDLAAPLQRAQIETLASHLAVGETYFFREPAAFAALEDEVLPALIAARRAEGRYVLRLWSAGCCTGEEPYTLAILLDRLIPDLQRWDITILGTDIHPGFLARAEEGVYNEWSFRGVTDAVRQRYFEPVDSGLYAVRPELKRLVRFAYANLADTLDVGSEMDLVLCRHVLMYFDPAQAARALSRLRATLINGAYLVLGSAEIPAAPLAGFAKVSLRDAVLYRKHSEIAVRHAQSSLTGSRTPRPLPARKLDARSLLARAQSLADGGQLIHAEGLCRQAIAADPCDAAVHWLHALVHEELGQLGVAKAALRRALYLDPRCVLAHVALARVCKRLGEADRAARHVAQALALLERHPPADVLPQSDGMSAGRLSAALLAMRAA
;
A
#
# COMPACT_ATOMS: atom_id res chain seq x y z
N MET A 1 28.35 -15.62 4.85
CA MET A 1 29.30 -16.08 3.81
C MET A 1 28.96 -15.39 2.49
N MET A 2 29.90 -14.92 1.67
CA MET A 2 29.52 -14.28 0.39
C MET A 2 29.11 -15.36 -0.62
N LEU A 3 27.80 -15.47 -0.89
CA LEU A 3 27.25 -16.35 -1.90
C LEU A 3 27.46 -15.76 -3.31
N PRO A 4 27.77 -16.56 -4.34
CA PRO A 4 27.89 -16.08 -5.71
C PRO A 4 26.59 -15.45 -6.23
N ASP A 5 26.68 -14.42 -7.08
CA ASP A 5 25.52 -13.76 -7.69
C ASP A 5 24.61 -14.72 -8.48
N SER A 6 25.20 -15.72 -9.15
CA SER A 6 24.43 -16.75 -9.88
C SER A 6 23.57 -17.59 -8.96
N LEU A 7 24.07 -17.87 -7.75
CA LEU A 7 23.34 -18.60 -6.71
C LEU A 7 22.19 -17.75 -6.17
N LEU A 8 22.45 -16.49 -5.83
CA LEU A 8 21.44 -15.54 -5.34
C LEU A 8 20.34 -15.28 -6.38
N GLN A 9 20.70 -15.23 -7.66
CA GLN A 9 19.73 -15.15 -8.76
C GLN A 9 18.82 -16.38 -8.80
N ALA A 10 19.38 -17.60 -8.80
CA ALA A 10 18.60 -18.83 -8.81
C ALA A 10 17.68 -18.95 -7.58
N LEU A 11 18.16 -18.51 -6.42
CA LEU A 11 17.38 -18.44 -5.18
C LEU A 11 16.24 -17.42 -5.27
N SER A 12 16.50 -16.23 -5.81
CA SER A 12 15.46 -15.23 -6.03
C SER A 12 14.36 -15.76 -6.94
N GLU A 13 14.71 -16.45 -8.02
CA GLU A 13 13.75 -17.11 -8.92
C GLU A 13 12.96 -18.21 -8.21
N ARG A 14 13.62 -19.00 -7.33
CA ARG A 14 12.94 -20.01 -6.51
C ARG A 14 11.94 -19.39 -5.55
N VAL A 15 12.33 -18.34 -4.83
CA VAL A 15 11.46 -17.58 -3.92
C VAL A 15 10.27 -17.01 -4.68
N ALA A 16 10.48 -16.40 -5.84
CA ALA A 16 9.40 -15.91 -6.69
C ALA A 16 8.45 -17.05 -7.11
N SER A 17 8.98 -18.22 -7.44
CA SER A 17 8.16 -19.35 -7.90
C SER A 17 7.31 -20.01 -6.79
N GLN A 18 7.82 -20.09 -5.56
CA GLN A 18 7.20 -20.85 -4.45
C GLN A 18 6.57 -19.98 -3.37
N LEU A 19 7.09 -18.77 -3.13
CA LEU A 19 6.52 -17.78 -2.21
C LEU A 19 5.76 -16.68 -2.95
N GLY A 20 5.91 -16.58 -4.27
CA GLY A 20 5.36 -15.48 -5.08
C GLY A 20 6.23 -14.22 -5.04
N LEU A 21 7.05 -14.04 -4.00
CA LEU A 21 7.80 -12.81 -3.73
C LEU A 21 8.94 -12.58 -4.71
N ARG A 22 8.92 -11.44 -5.40
CA ARG A 22 10.04 -10.97 -6.22
C ARG A 22 11.12 -10.36 -5.33
N VAL A 23 12.33 -10.90 -5.40
CA VAL A 23 13.49 -10.38 -4.66
C VAL A 23 14.48 -9.73 -5.63
N PRO A 24 14.41 -8.40 -5.83
CA PRO A 24 15.32 -7.73 -6.75
C PRO A 24 16.74 -7.67 -6.15
N ARG A 25 17.75 -7.36 -6.98
CA ARG A 25 19.18 -7.43 -6.60
C ARG A 25 19.51 -6.60 -5.36
N GLU A 26 18.84 -5.46 -5.19
CA GLU A 26 19.01 -4.55 -4.06
C GLU A 26 18.62 -5.21 -2.73
N ARG A 27 17.78 -6.25 -2.76
CA ARG A 27 17.33 -7.03 -1.59
C ARG A 27 18.05 -8.36 -1.41
N TRP A 28 19.06 -8.67 -2.22
CA TRP A 28 19.89 -9.86 -2.01
C TRP A 28 20.63 -9.90 -0.66
N PRO A 29 20.98 -8.78 -0.01
CA PRO A 29 21.47 -8.82 1.36
C PRO A 29 20.44 -9.40 2.35
N ASP A 30 19.15 -9.14 2.17
CA ASP A 30 18.07 -9.74 2.99
C ASP A 30 17.99 -11.24 2.74
N LEU A 31 18.04 -11.65 1.47
CA LEU A 31 18.05 -13.06 1.07
C LEU A 31 19.26 -13.81 1.65
N THR A 32 20.44 -13.19 1.65
CA THR A 32 21.65 -13.75 2.24
C THR A 32 21.49 -13.94 3.75
N ARG A 33 20.99 -12.90 4.46
CA ARG A 33 20.70 -13.02 5.90
C ARG A 33 19.69 -14.11 6.21
N ALA A 34 18.66 -14.26 5.38
CA ALA A 34 17.68 -15.31 5.53
C ALA A 34 18.32 -16.70 5.41
N ILE A 35 19.20 -16.89 4.43
CA ILE A 35 19.90 -18.17 4.23
C ILE A 35 20.87 -18.47 5.37
N ASP A 36 21.63 -17.46 5.83
CA ASP A 36 22.54 -17.60 6.97
C ASP A 36 21.77 -17.97 8.26
N SER A 37 20.47 -17.67 8.35
CA SER A 37 19.60 -18.06 9.47
C SER A 37 18.96 -19.46 9.35
N LEU A 38 19.06 -20.12 8.19
CA LEU A 38 18.50 -21.46 7.99
C LEU A 38 19.31 -22.52 8.73
N SER A 39 18.64 -23.29 9.59
CA SER A 39 19.21 -24.46 10.25
C SER A 39 19.64 -25.50 9.21
N GLY A 40 20.93 -25.79 9.11
CA GLY A 40 21.48 -26.73 8.11
C GLY A 40 21.92 -26.09 6.78
N GLY A 41 21.80 -24.76 6.66
CA GLY A 41 22.19 -24.01 5.46
C GLY A 41 21.32 -24.32 4.24
N TRP A 42 21.77 -23.87 3.07
CA TRP A 42 21.15 -24.18 1.79
C TRP A 42 22.03 -25.15 1.00
N THR A 43 21.68 -26.44 1.03
CA THR A 43 22.50 -27.50 0.44
C THR A 43 22.05 -27.93 -0.95
N ASP A 44 20.79 -27.70 -1.34
CA ASP A 44 20.26 -28.08 -2.66
C ASP A 44 19.27 -27.04 -3.20
N LEU A 45 19.63 -26.39 -4.31
CA LEU A 45 18.78 -25.43 -5.05
C LEU A 45 17.69 -26.10 -5.90
N ALA A 46 17.86 -27.39 -6.19
CA ALA A 46 16.95 -28.16 -7.02
C ALA A 46 15.74 -28.69 -6.20
N ALA A 47 15.94 -28.96 -4.91
CA ALA A 47 14.87 -29.41 -4.02
C ALA A 47 13.80 -28.31 -3.78
N PRO A 48 12.51 -28.69 -3.63
CA PRO A 48 11.47 -27.77 -3.20
C PRO A 48 11.72 -27.23 -1.78
N LEU A 49 11.33 -25.98 -1.53
CA LEU A 49 11.40 -25.39 -0.19
C LEU A 49 10.46 -26.12 0.76
N GLN A 50 10.99 -26.52 1.90
CA GLN A 50 10.20 -27.01 3.01
C GLN A 50 9.56 -25.84 3.77
N ARG A 51 8.43 -26.09 4.45
CA ARG A 51 7.68 -25.08 5.19
C ARG A 51 8.55 -24.23 6.14
N ALA A 52 9.44 -24.86 6.92
CA ALA A 52 10.32 -24.15 7.85
C ALA A 52 11.28 -23.18 7.12
N GLN A 53 11.75 -23.55 5.93
CA GLN A 53 12.59 -22.69 5.10
C GLN A 53 11.79 -21.53 4.53
N ILE A 54 10.55 -21.78 4.08
CA ILE A 54 9.61 -20.76 3.61
C ILE A 54 9.34 -19.73 4.71
N GLU A 55 9.02 -20.18 5.92
CA GLU A 55 8.74 -19.33 7.07
C GLU A 55 9.94 -18.48 7.48
N THR A 56 11.15 -19.06 7.43
CA THR A 56 12.40 -18.34 7.68
C THR A 56 12.63 -17.27 6.60
N LEU A 57 12.53 -17.64 5.32
CA LEU A 57 12.66 -16.70 4.21
C LEU A 57 11.65 -15.56 4.30
N ALA A 58 10.38 -15.88 4.58
CA ALA A 58 9.33 -14.88 4.76
C ALA A 58 9.64 -13.91 5.90
N SER A 59 10.21 -14.40 7.00
CA SER A 59 10.55 -13.56 8.17
C SER A 59 11.61 -12.49 7.87
N HIS A 60 12.42 -12.71 6.85
CA HIS A 60 13.44 -11.75 6.41
C HIS A 60 13.00 -10.91 5.19
N LEU A 61 12.10 -11.44 4.37
CA LEU A 61 11.74 -10.84 3.09
C LEU A 61 10.42 -10.07 3.11
N ALA A 62 9.48 -10.43 3.99
CA ALA A 62 8.19 -9.76 4.09
C ALA A 62 8.34 -8.36 4.70
N VAL A 63 7.49 -7.43 4.27
CA VAL A 63 7.46 -6.05 4.76
C VAL A 63 6.24 -5.90 5.67
N GLY A 64 6.49 -5.63 6.95
CA GLY A 64 5.46 -5.60 8.01
C GLY A 64 4.86 -4.24 8.29
N GLU A 65 4.52 -3.46 7.26
CA GLU A 65 3.83 -2.18 7.48
C GLU A 65 2.32 -2.38 7.43
N THR A 66 1.63 -2.15 8.54
CA THR A 66 0.17 -2.17 8.63
C THR A 66 -0.31 -1.28 9.79
N TYR A 67 -1.62 -0.98 9.80
CA TYR A 67 -2.31 -0.20 10.83
C TYR A 67 -3.82 -0.30 10.68
N PHE A 68 -4.54 0.03 11.76
CA PHE A 68 -6.00 0.04 11.77
C PHE A 68 -6.56 1.04 10.76
N PHE A 69 -7.62 0.65 10.05
CA PHE A 69 -8.28 1.48 9.03
C PHE A 69 -7.35 2.03 7.93
N ARG A 70 -6.27 1.32 7.60
CA ARG A 70 -5.37 1.68 6.48
C ARG A 70 -6.15 1.80 5.17
N GLU A 71 -5.87 2.85 4.39
CA GLU A 71 -6.68 3.30 3.24
C GLU A 71 -8.16 3.54 3.61
N PRO A 72 -8.47 4.67 4.27
CA PRO A 72 -9.80 4.92 4.83
C PRO A 72 -10.93 4.86 3.80
N ALA A 73 -10.67 5.22 2.54
CA ALA A 73 -11.64 5.11 1.45
C ALA A 73 -12.15 3.67 1.25
N ALA A 74 -11.27 2.67 1.32
CA ALA A 74 -11.64 1.27 1.14
C ALA A 74 -12.53 0.78 2.29
N PHE A 75 -12.18 1.10 3.54
CA PHE A 75 -13.00 0.73 4.69
C PHE A 75 -14.30 1.53 4.79
N ALA A 76 -14.34 2.79 4.33
CA ALA A 76 -15.58 3.55 4.22
C ALA A 76 -16.53 2.93 3.20
N ALA A 77 -16.03 2.50 2.03
CA ALA A 77 -16.83 1.74 1.07
C ALA A 77 -17.36 0.41 1.65
N LEU A 78 -16.55 -0.26 2.49
CA LEU A 78 -16.98 -1.46 3.20
C LEU A 78 -18.07 -1.17 4.23
N GLU A 79 -17.88 -0.14 5.08
CA GLU A 79 -18.79 0.23 6.17
C GLU A 79 -20.14 0.76 5.64
N ASP A 80 -20.11 1.63 4.64
CA ASP A 80 -21.31 2.34 4.17
C ASP A 80 -22.17 1.51 3.21
N GLU A 81 -21.56 0.63 2.41
CA GLU A 81 -22.24 0.01 1.27
C GLU A 81 -22.10 -1.51 1.23
N VAL A 82 -20.87 -2.04 1.25
CA VAL A 82 -20.63 -3.47 0.96
C VAL A 82 -21.09 -4.37 2.11
N LEU A 83 -20.60 -4.13 3.33
CA LEU A 83 -20.96 -4.95 4.48
C LEU A 83 -22.47 -4.86 4.79
N PRO A 84 -23.12 -3.67 4.80
CA PRO A 84 -24.57 -3.58 4.95
C PRO A 84 -25.34 -4.40 3.89
N ALA A 85 -24.92 -4.34 2.63
CA ALA A 85 -25.57 -5.10 1.56
C ALA A 85 -25.41 -6.62 1.74
N LEU A 86 -24.23 -7.09 2.11
CA LEU A 86 -23.98 -8.51 2.39
C LEU A 86 -24.80 -8.99 3.60
N ILE A 87 -24.81 -8.22 4.70
CA ILE A 87 -25.59 -8.50 5.91
C ILE A 87 -27.09 -8.58 5.59
N ALA A 88 -27.63 -7.60 4.84
CA ALA A 88 -29.02 -7.58 4.45
C ALA A 88 -29.41 -8.77 3.56
N ALA A 89 -28.56 -9.13 2.60
CA ALA A 89 -28.80 -10.29 1.73
C ALA A 89 -28.86 -11.60 2.53
N ARG A 90 -27.91 -11.82 3.45
CA ARG A 90 -27.89 -13.01 4.31
C ARG A 90 -29.14 -13.10 5.20
N ARG A 91 -29.55 -11.98 5.82
CA ARG A 91 -30.78 -11.91 6.61
C ARG A 91 -32.04 -12.22 5.80
N ALA A 92 -32.14 -11.71 4.57
CA ALA A 92 -33.28 -11.99 3.69
C ALA A 92 -33.41 -13.48 3.36
N GLU A 93 -32.29 -14.21 3.33
CA GLU A 93 -32.25 -15.68 3.17
C GLU A 93 -32.49 -16.45 4.48
N GLY A 94 -32.68 -15.76 5.62
CA GLY A 94 -32.72 -16.39 6.94
C GLY A 94 -31.38 -16.99 7.38
N ARG A 95 -30.27 -16.62 6.71
CA ARG A 95 -28.92 -17.10 7.01
C ARG A 95 -28.18 -16.07 7.85
N TYR A 96 -27.66 -16.48 8.99
CA TYR A 96 -26.90 -15.61 9.90
C TYR A 96 -25.44 -16.05 9.91
N VAL A 97 -24.85 -16.24 8.73
CA VAL A 97 -23.45 -16.67 8.56
C VAL A 97 -22.76 -15.65 7.66
N LEU A 98 -21.57 -15.20 8.06
CA LEU A 98 -20.74 -14.28 7.26
C LEU A 98 -19.27 -14.69 7.34
N ARG A 99 -18.64 -14.90 6.19
CA ARG A 99 -17.25 -15.36 6.08
C ARG A 99 -16.38 -14.33 5.36
N LEU A 100 -15.42 -13.78 6.08
CA LEU A 100 -14.49 -12.77 5.60
C LEU A 100 -13.08 -13.32 5.66
N TRP A 101 -12.24 -12.93 4.71
CA TRP A 101 -10.83 -13.32 4.68
C TRP A 101 -9.94 -12.11 4.39
N SER A 102 -8.99 -11.84 5.28
CA SER A 102 -7.86 -10.93 5.06
C SER A 102 -6.63 -11.77 4.71
N ALA A 103 -6.27 -11.75 3.43
CA ALA A 103 -5.19 -12.49 2.81
C ALA A 103 -3.90 -11.64 2.80
N GLY A 104 -2.92 -12.03 3.62
CA GLY A 104 -1.72 -11.24 3.95
C GLY A 104 -2.00 -10.23 5.06
N CYS A 105 -2.50 -10.72 6.19
CA CYS A 105 -3.02 -9.88 7.27
C CYS A 105 -1.95 -9.18 8.11
N CYS A 106 -0.66 -9.47 7.88
CA CYS A 106 0.45 -8.98 8.70
C CYS A 106 0.15 -9.21 10.19
N THR A 107 0.27 -8.18 11.01
CA THR A 107 0.14 -8.23 12.48
C THR A 107 -1.31 -8.11 12.96
N GLY A 108 -2.31 -8.26 12.08
CA GLY A 108 -3.70 -8.46 12.46
C GLY A 108 -4.59 -7.21 12.48
N GLU A 109 -4.05 -6.02 12.24
CA GLU A 109 -4.83 -4.78 12.25
C GLU A 109 -5.99 -4.77 11.24
N GLU A 110 -5.83 -5.37 10.05
CA GLU A 110 -6.89 -5.44 9.03
C GLU A 110 -8.05 -6.38 9.44
N PRO A 111 -7.81 -7.65 9.85
CA PRO A 111 -8.85 -8.51 10.42
C PRO A 111 -9.62 -7.88 11.59
N TYR A 112 -8.93 -7.22 12.51
CA TYR A 112 -9.57 -6.56 13.63
C TYR A 112 -10.33 -5.29 13.22
N THR A 113 -9.87 -4.59 12.18
CA THR A 113 -10.66 -3.50 11.57
C THR A 113 -11.99 -4.03 11.05
N LEU A 114 -12.00 -5.17 10.35
CA LEU A 114 -13.25 -5.82 9.91
C LEU A 114 -14.14 -6.21 11.10
N ALA A 115 -13.55 -6.73 12.18
CA ALA A 115 -14.28 -7.08 13.41
C ALA A 115 -14.98 -5.84 14.02
N ILE A 116 -14.29 -4.71 14.07
CA ILE A 116 -14.85 -3.43 14.54
C ILE A 116 -16.01 -2.98 13.65
N LEU A 117 -15.87 -3.06 12.32
CA LEU A 117 -16.94 -2.69 11.40
C LEU A 117 -18.18 -3.57 11.59
N LEU A 118 -18.00 -4.88 11.74
CA LEU A 118 -19.13 -5.79 11.97
C LEU A 118 -19.82 -5.54 13.32
N ASP A 119 -19.08 -5.25 14.39
CA ASP A 119 -19.66 -4.86 15.69
C ASP A 119 -20.55 -3.61 15.58
N ARG A 120 -20.13 -2.62 14.78
CA ARG A 120 -20.93 -1.40 14.54
C ARG A 120 -22.19 -1.66 13.72
N LEU A 121 -22.08 -2.52 12.70
CA LEU A 121 -23.12 -2.72 11.70
C LEU A 121 -24.17 -3.77 12.08
N ILE A 122 -23.85 -4.68 13.01
CA ILE A 122 -24.72 -5.80 13.38
C ILE A 122 -25.12 -5.70 14.86
N PRO A 123 -26.27 -5.10 15.19
CA PRO A 123 -26.72 -4.95 16.57
C PRO A 123 -26.95 -6.29 17.31
N ASP A 124 -27.31 -7.34 16.57
CA ASP A 124 -27.59 -8.68 17.08
C ASP A 124 -26.44 -9.68 16.78
N LEU A 125 -25.18 -9.21 16.84
CA LEU A 125 -23.97 -9.97 16.48
C LEU A 125 -23.91 -11.38 17.08
N GLN A 126 -24.49 -11.58 18.28
CA GLN A 126 -24.56 -12.89 18.95
C GLN A 126 -25.38 -13.95 18.21
N ARG A 127 -26.28 -13.55 17.30
CA ARG A 127 -27.05 -14.46 16.44
C ARG A 127 -26.27 -14.91 15.21
N TRP A 128 -25.15 -14.27 14.92
CA TRP A 128 -24.38 -14.52 13.72
C TRP A 128 -23.21 -15.46 13.98
N ASP A 129 -23.04 -16.42 13.08
CA ASP A 129 -21.81 -17.17 12.91
C ASP A 129 -20.87 -16.38 11.99
N ILE A 130 -20.00 -15.58 12.61
CA ILE A 130 -19.02 -14.74 11.91
C ILE A 130 -17.66 -15.38 12.01
N THR A 131 -17.02 -15.55 10.85
CA THR A 131 -15.61 -15.92 10.78
C THR A 131 -14.86 -14.86 9.98
N ILE A 132 -13.88 -14.22 10.63
CA ILE A 132 -12.88 -13.38 9.97
C ILE A 132 -11.56 -14.15 10.01
N LEU A 133 -11.17 -14.71 8.88
CA LEU A 133 -9.90 -15.38 8.74
C LEU A 133 -8.82 -14.35 8.40
N GLY A 134 -7.75 -14.26 9.18
CA GLY A 134 -6.52 -13.56 8.83
C GLY A 134 -5.44 -14.57 8.48
N THR A 135 -4.85 -14.50 7.29
CA THR A 135 -3.74 -15.38 6.93
C THR A 135 -2.50 -14.64 6.53
N ASP A 136 -1.34 -15.18 6.89
CA ASP A 136 -0.05 -14.66 6.47
C ASP A 136 0.97 -15.79 6.28
N ILE A 137 2.05 -15.50 5.57
CA ILE A 137 3.19 -16.39 5.39
C ILE A 137 4.23 -16.20 6.51
N HIS A 138 4.24 -15.03 7.16
CA HIS A 138 5.19 -14.70 8.21
C HIS A 138 4.69 -15.18 9.59
N PRO A 139 5.33 -16.19 10.23
CA PRO A 139 4.87 -16.73 11.51
C PRO A 139 4.92 -15.72 12.67
N GLY A 140 5.97 -14.90 12.74
CA GLY A 140 6.07 -13.82 13.73
C GLY A 140 4.98 -12.75 13.62
N PHE A 141 4.45 -12.47 12.42
CA PHE A 141 3.30 -11.57 12.26
C PHE A 141 2.02 -12.20 12.79
N LEU A 142 1.78 -13.48 12.48
CA LEU A 142 0.64 -14.23 13.00
C LEU A 142 0.64 -14.31 14.53
N ALA A 143 1.79 -14.60 15.14
CA ALA A 143 1.91 -14.63 16.60
C ALA A 143 1.51 -13.29 17.24
N ARG A 144 1.95 -12.16 16.66
CA ARG A 144 1.56 -10.83 17.13
C ARG A 144 0.07 -10.53 16.88
N ALA A 145 -0.48 -11.03 15.79
CA ALA A 145 -1.90 -10.88 15.47
C ALA A 145 -2.80 -11.64 16.45
N GLU A 146 -2.39 -12.85 16.84
CA GLU A 146 -3.03 -13.66 17.88
C GLU A 146 -2.93 -12.99 19.26
N GLU A 147 -1.76 -12.47 19.60
CA GLU A 147 -1.56 -11.68 20.82
C GLU A 147 -2.46 -10.44 20.83
N GLY A 148 -2.64 -9.77 19.68
CA GLY A 148 -3.54 -8.65 19.50
C GLY A 148 -3.21 -7.45 20.39
N VAL A 149 -1.92 -7.22 20.65
CA VAL A 149 -1.40 -6.08 21.42
C VAL A 149 -0.65 -5.14 20.46
N TYR A 150 -1.04 -3.87 20.50
CA TYR A 150 -0.61 -2.86 19.54
C TYR A 150 -0.07 -1.62 20.24
N ASN A 151 0.90 -0.97 19.62
CA ASN A 151 1.43 0.30 20.09
C ASN A 151 0.68 1.49 19.46
N GLU A 152 0.97 2.69 19.94
CA GLU A 152 0.39 3.95 19.42
C GLU A 152 0.48 4.10 17.89
N TRP A 153 1.56 3.59 17.28
CA TRP A 153 1.76 3.72 15.83
C TRP A 153 0.70 2.99 15.01
N SER A 154 0.18 1.86 15.49
CA SER A 154 -0.91 1.12 14.83
C SER A 154 -2.24 1.89 14.81
N PHE A 155 -2.40 2.91 15.66
CA PHE A 155 -3.62 3.72 15.78
C PHE A 155 -3.58 5.04 14.99
N ARG A 156 -2.58 5.25 14.13
CA ARG A 156 -2.52 6.45 13.28
C ARG A 156 -3.77 6.55 12.40
N GLY A 157 -4.57 7.60 12.62
CA GLY A 157 -5.86 7.80 11.94
C GLY A 157 -7.07 7.14 12.60
N VAL A 158 -6.90 6.52 13.78
CA VAL A 158 -7.99 5.98 14.61
C VAL A 158 -8.41 7.03 15.63
N THR A 159 -9.71 7.27 15.80
CA THR A 159 -10.18 8.22 16.82
C THR A 159 -10.12 7.61 18.22
N ASP A 160 -9.98 8.45 19.24
CA ASP A 160 -9.96 8.03 20.65
C ASP A 160 -11.21 7.25 21.04
N ALA A 161 -12.38 7.61 20.51
CA ALA A 161 -13.63 6.92 20.78
C ALA A 161 -13.59 5.45 20.30
N VAL A 162 -13.00 5.20 19.13
CA VAL A 162 -12.83 3.83 18.61
C VAL A 162 -11.83 3.08 19.49
N ARG A 163 -10.70 3.71 19.80
CA ARG A 163 -9.65 3.09 20.62
C ARG A 163 -10.16 2.70 22.00
N GLN A 164 -10.83 3.61 22.71
CA GLN A 164 -11.39 3.36 24.04
C GLN A 164 -12.48 2.28 24.04
N ARG A 165 -13.27 2.21 22.97
CA ARG A 165 -14.35 1.22 22.86
C ARG A 165 -13.84 -0.19 22.60
N TYR A 166 -12.83 -0.35 21.75
CA TYR A 166 -12.43 -1.67 21.23
C TYR A 166 -11.11 -2.22 21.77
N PHE A 167 -10.38 -1.41 22.53
CA PHE A 167 -9.08 -1.77 23.07
C PHE A 167 -8.98 -1.45 24.56
N GLU A 168 -8.10 -2.17 25.24
CA GLU A 168 -7.80 -2.00 26.66
C GLU A 168 -6.32 -1.67 26.83
N PRO A 169 -5.96 -0.63 27.60
CA PRO A 169 -4.56 -0.36 27.91
C PRO A 169 -4.00 -1.51 28.76
N VAL A 170 -2.85 -2.06 28.35
CA VAL A 170 -2.17 -3.15 29.08
C VAL A 170 -0.81 -2.73 29.64
N ASP A 171 -0.17 -1.74 29.03
CA ASP A 171 1.06 -1.10 29.51
C ASP A 171 1.18 0.31 28.90
N SER A 172 2.21 1.07 29.27
CA SER A 172 2.50 2.39 28.74
C SER A 172 2.60 2.37 27.20
N GLY A 173 1.59 2.95 26.54
CA GLY A 173 1.50 3.03 25.09
C GLY A 173 1.18 1.70 24.38
N LEU A 174 0.76 0.66 25.11
CA LEU A 174 0.33 -0.63 24.58
C LEU A 174 -1.15 -0.90 24.87
N TYR A 175 -1.85 -1.37 23.84
CA TYR A 175 -3.29 -1.58 23.83
C TYR A 175 -3.63 -2.96 23.30
N ALA A 176 -4.37 -3.75 24.07
CA ALA A 176 -4.86 -5.06 23.67
C ALA A 176 -6.26 -4.95 23.04
N VAL A 177 -6.51 -5.71 21.97
CA VAL A 177 -7.87 -5.90 21.42
C VAL A 177 -8.73 -6.62 22.45
N ARG A 178 -9.94 -6.10 22.68
CA ARG A 178 -10.91 -6.70 23.60
C ARG A 178 -11.26 -8.15 23.22
N PRO A 179 -11.44 -9.07 24.20
CA PRO A 179 -11.73 -10.48 23.95
C PRO A 179 -12.96 -10.73 23.06
N GLU A 180 -13.98 -9.88 23.17
CA GLU A 180 -15.24 -9.99 22.42
C GLU A 180 -15.05 -9.81 20.91
N LEU A 181 -14.01 -9.07 20.50
CA LEU A 181 -13.62 -8.91 19.10
C LEU A 181 -12.69 -10.05 18.67
N LYS A 182 -11.76 -10.45 19.53
CA LYS A 182 -10.84 -11.57 19.26
C LYS A 182 -11.57 -12.86 18.89
N ARG A 183 -12.71 -13.14 19.52
CA ARG A 183 -13.51 -14.34 19.21
C ARG A 183 -14.03 -14.40 17.77
N LEU A 184 -14.13 -13.27 17.07
CA LEU A 184 -14.59 -13.20 15.67
C LEU A 184 -13.47 -13.50 14.67
N VAL A 185 -12.21 -13.39 15.11
CA VAL A 185 -11.03 -13.48 14.26
C VAL A 185 -10.30 -14.80 14.49
N ARG A 186 -9.85 -15.43 13.41
CA ARG A 186 -8.98 -16.61 13.44
C ARG A 186 -7.76 -16.33 12.58
N PHE A 187 -6.60 -16.76 13.07
CA PHE A 187 -5.35 -16.63 12.34
C PHE A 187 -4.89 -17.99 11.85
N ALA A 188 -4.35 -18.05 10.64
CA ALA A 188 -3.79 -19.26 10.08
C ALA A 188 -2.64 -18.95 9.12
N TYR A 189 -1.73 -19.90 8.96
CA TYR A 189 -0.72 -19.81 7.93
C TYR A 189 -1.35 -20.04 6.55
N ALA A 190 -1.05 -19.15 5.59
CA ALA A 190 -1.34 -19.44 4.18
C ALA A 190 -0.31 -18.77 3.26
N ASN A 191 0.11 -19.51 2.23
CA ASN A 191 0.95 -19.00 1.16
C ASN A 191 0.11 -18.81 -0.11
N LEU A 192 -0.10 -17.56 -0.53
CA LEU A 192 -0.91 -17.23 -1.72
C LEU A 192 -0.33 -17.77 -3.04
N ALA A 193 0.95 -18.11 -3.08
CA ALA A 193 1.58 -18.74 -4.23
C ALA A 193 1.27 -20.24 -4.34
N ASP A 194 0.80 -20.87 -3.28
CA ASP A 194 0.51 -22.30 -3.19
C ASP A 194 -1.00 -22.59 -3.13
N THR A 195 -1.35 -23.85 -2.92
CA THR A 195 -2.71 -24.33 -2.66
C THR A 195 -3.21 -23.73 -1.34
N LEU A 196 -4.45 -23.24 -1.37
CA LEU A 196 -5.06 -22.57 -0.23
C LEU A 196 -6.03 -23.51 0.48
N ASP A 197 -5.77 -23.78 1.76
CA ASP A 197 -6.69 -24.50 2.64
C ASP A 197 -7.33 -23.52 3.63
N VAL A 198 -8.11 -22.59 3.08
CA VAL A 198 -8.74 -21.48 3.82
C VAL A 198 -10.27 -21.58 3.85
N GLY A 199 -10.81 -22.72 3.40
CA GLY A 199 -12.22 -22.91 3.15
C GLY A 199 -12.72 -22.30 1.83
N SER A 200 -14.02 -22.42 1.62
CA SER A 200 -14.72 -21.86 0.46
C SER A 200 -15.93 -21.05 0.90
N GLU A 201 -16.61 -20.41 -0.05
CA GLU A 201 -17.79 -19.59 0.18
C GLU A 201 -17.56 -18.30 0.99
N MET A 202 -16.47 -17.58 0.68
CA MET A 202 -16.18 -16.27 1.26
C MET A 202 -17.15 -15.20 0.71
N ASP A 203 -17.69 -14.37 1.60
CA ASP A 203 -18.51 -13.19 1.29
C ASP A 203 -17.67 -11.96 0.93
N LEU A 204 -16.46 -11.91 1.49
CA LEU A 204 -15.51 -10.82 1.29
C LEU A 204 -14.07 -11.34 1.44
N VAL A 205 -13.22 -10.98 0.50
CA VAL A 205 -11.77 -11.20 0.56
C VAL A 205 -11.06 -9.85 0.43
N LEU A 206 -10.20 -9.51 1.39
CA LEU A 206 -9.24 -8.44 1.29
C LEU A 206 -7.88 -9.06 0.98
N CYS A 207 -7.19 -8.58 -0.05
CA CYS A 207 -5.80 -8.94 -0.35
C CYS A 207 -5.07 -7.65 -0.73
N ARG A 208 -4.61 -6.93 0.29
CA ARG A 208 -4.17 -5.54 0.16
C ARG A 208 -2.72 -5.38 0.59
N HIS A 209 -1.93 -4.70 -0.24
CA HIS A 209 -0.49 -4.48 -0.07
C HIS A 209 0.35 -5.77 -0.02
N VAL A 210 -0.05 -6.79 -0.78
CA VAL A 210 0.60 -8.12 -0.84
C VAL A 210 1.08 -8.44 -2.25
N LEU A 211 0.16 -8.38 -3.24
CA LEU A 211 0.41 -8.72 -4.63
C LEU A 211 1.40 -7.76 -5.31
N MET A 212 1.61 -6.55 -4.78
CA MET A 212 2.65 -5.65 -5.28
C MET A 212 4.08 -6.21 -5.13
N TYR A 213 4.28 -7.17 -4.23
CA TYR A 213 5.55 -7.89 -4.08
C TYR A 213 5.66 -9.11 -4.99
N PHE A 214 4.57 -9.51 -5.66
CA PHE A 214 4.54 -10.74 -6.42
C PHE A 214 5.13 -10.56 -7.82
N ASP A 215 5.71 -11.64 -8.37
CA ASP A 215 5.89 -11.73 -9.82
C ASP A 215 4.51 -11.63 -10.53
N PRO A 216 4.37 -10.91 -11.65
CA PRO A 216 3.07 -10.71 -12.31
C PRO A 216 2.32 -12.01 -12.64
N ALA A 217 3.02 -13.07 -13.05
CA ALA A 217 2.37 -14.35 -13.35
C ALA A 217 1.87 -15.04 -12.07
N GLN A 218 2.62 -14.93 -10.97
CA GLN A 218 2.20 -15.45 -9.66
C GLN A 218 1.07 -14.63 -9.06
N ALA A 219 1.07 -13.30 -9.21
CA ALA A 219 -0.03 -12.44 -8.78
C ALA A 219 -1.35 -12.84 -9.48
N ALA A 220 -1.31 -13.09 -10.79
CA ALA A 220 -2.48 -13.54 -11.55
C ALA A 220 -2.99 -14.92 -11.10
N ARG A 221 -2.09 -15.84 -10.75
CA ARG A 221 -2.44 -17.15 -10.18
C ARG A 221 -3.05 -17.02 -8.79
N ALA A 222 -2.45 -16.21 -7.92
CA ALA A 222 -2.98 -15.90 -6.59
C ALA A 222 -4.40 -15.33 -6.70
N LEU A 223 -4.62 -14.30 -7.54
CA LEU A 223 -5.94 -13.74 -7.81
C LEU A 223 -6.95 -14.78 -8.30
N SER A 224 -6.53 -15.72 -9.15
CA SER A 224 -7.40 -16.81 -9.61
C SER A 224 -7.83 -17.73 -8.46
N ARG A 225 -6.91 -18.02 -7.52
CA ARG A 225 -7.22 -18.81 -6.32
C ARG A 225 -8.12 -18.04 -5.35
N LEU A 226 -7.87 -16.74 -5.12
CA LEU A 226 -8.75 -15.87 -4.33
C LEU A 226 -10.17 -15.83 -4.92
N ARG A 227 -10.29 -15.72 -6.25
CA ARG A 227 -11.60 -15.78 -6.93
C ARG A 227 -12.32 -17.10 -6.65
N ALA A 228 -11.60 -18.21 -6.57
CA ALA A 228 -12.20 -19.52 -6.35
C ALA A 228 -12.83 -19.67 -4.97
N THR A 229 -12.34 -18.96 -3.94
CA THR A 229 -12.90 -19.02 -2.58
C THR A 229 -14.17 -18.17 -2.42
N LEU A 230 -14.34 -17.12 -3.21
CA LEU A 230 -15.49 -16.20 -3.15
C LEU A 230 -16.79 -16.82 -3.66
N ILE A 231 -17.94 -16.52 -3.05
CA ILE A 231 -19.25 -16.80 -3.66
C ILE A 231 -19.58 -15.82 -4.80
N ASN A 232 -20.58 -16.14 -5.62
CA ASN A 232 -21.09 -15.17 -6.59
C ASN A 232 -21.72 -13.97 -5.86
N GLY A 233 -21.45 -12.77 -6.35
CA GLY A 233 -21.91 -11.53 -5.73
C GLY A 233 -21.03 -11.00 -4.60
N ALA A 234 -20.07 -11.80 -4.11
CA ALA A 234 -19.08 -11.41 -3.10
C ALA A 234 -18.02 -10.45 -3.65
N TYR A 235 -17.26 -9.84 -2.75
CA TYR A 235 -16.30 -8.80 -3.08
C TYR A 235 -14.86 -9.22 -2.82
N LEU A 236 -13.98 -8.83 -3.74
CA LEU A 236 -12.53 -8.80 -3.57
C LEU A 236 -12.09 -7.34 -3.46
N VAL A 237 -11.27 -7.04 -2.45
CA VAL A 237 -10.67 -5.72 -2.22
C VAL A 237 -9.16 -5.84 -2.37
N LEU A 238 -8.58 -5.03 -3.23
CA LEU A 238 -7.14 -4.93 -3.44
C LEU A 238 -6.63 -3.58 -2.94
N GLY A 239 -5.33 -3.49 -2.64
CA GLY A 239 -4.71 -2.21 -2.33
C GLY A 239 -4.75 -1.30 -3.55
N SER A 240 -4.84 0.01 -3.32
CA SER A 240 -4.86 1.02 -4.38
C SER A 240 -3.67 0.93 -5.35
N ALA A 241 -2.49 0.54 -4.87
CA ALA A 241 -1.29 0.31 -5.69
C ALA A 241 -1.32 -1.00 -6.50
N GLU A 242 -2.28 -1.89 -6.24
CA GLU A 242 -2.35 -3.25 -6.78
C GLU A 242 -3.46 -3.43 -7.81
N ILE A 243 -4.21 -2.36 -8.08
CA ILE A 243 -5.29 -2.33 -9.06
C ILE A 243 -4.73 -2.74 -10.42
N PRO A 244 -5.14 -3.89 -10.98
CA PRO A 244 -4.64 -4.34 -12.26
C PRO A 244 -5.07 -3.39 -13.37
N ALA A 245 -4.15 -3.10 -14.30
CA ALA A 245 -4.44 -2.27 -15.47
C ALA A 245 -5.43 -2.94 -16.42
N ALA A 246 -5.40 -4.27 -16.50
CA ALA A 246 -6.32 -5.07 -17.29
C ALA A 246 -7.57 -5.47 -16.48
N PRO A 247 -8.72 -5.68 -17.13
CA PRO A 247 -9.89 -6.23 -16.47
C PRO A 247 -9.60 -7.58 -15.80
N LEU A 248 -10.08 -7.77 -14.57
CA LEU A 248 -9.98 -9.04 -13.87
C LEU A 248 -11.07 -10.00 -14.32
N ALA A 249 -10.66 -11.13 -14.91
CA ALA A 249 -11.58 -12.15 -15.39
C ALA A 249 -12.50 -12.66 -14.27
N GLY A 250 -13.81 -12.67 -14.54
CA GLY A 250 -14.83 -13.10 -13.57
C GLY A 250 -15.20 -12.08 -12.50
N PHE A 251 -14.70 -10.84 -12.60
CA PHE A 251 -15.06 -9.73 -11.72
C PHE A 251 -15.62 -8.55 -12.51
N ALA A 252 -16.58 -7.85 -11.91
CA ALA A 252 -16.91 -6.48 -12.29
C ALA A 252 -16.18 -5.51 -11.36
N LYS A 253 -15.57 -4.49 -11.94
CA LYS A 253 -14.97 -3.38 -11.19
C LYS A 253 -16.08 -2.48 -10.67
N VAL A 254 -16.07 -2.18 -9.37
CA VAL A 254 -17.02 -1.30 -8.69
C VAL A 254 -16.23 -0.16 -8.06
N SER A 255 -16.68 1.08 -8.23
CA SER A 255 -16.04 2.26 -7.64
C SER A 255 -16.99 2.89 -6.62
N LEU A 256 -16.61 2.86 -5.35
CA LEU A 256 -17.40 3.33 -4.21
C LEU A 256 -16.51 4.19 -3.31
N ARG A 257 -16.97 5.37 -2.87
CA ARG A 257 -16.23 6.25 -1.94
C ARG A 257 -14.74 6.42 -2.29
N ASP A 258 -14.43 6.65 -3.57
CA ASP A 258 -13.05 6.75 -4.12
C ASP A 258 -12.19 5.47 -4.03
N ALA A 259 -12.74 4.37 -3.52
CA ALA A 259 -12.14 3.04 -3.55
C ALA A 259 -12.59 2.25 -4.78
N VAL A 260 -11.72 1.32 -5.19
CA VAL A 260 -11.99 0.35 -6.27
C VAL A 260 -12.09 -1.03 -5.65
N LEU A 261 -13.21 -1.70 -5.87
CA LEU A 261 -13.49 -3.05 -5.42
C LEU A 261 -13.88 -3.93 -6.62
N TYR A 262 -13.88 -5.24 -6.42
CA TYR A 262 -14.18 -6.21 -7.47
C TYR A 262 -15.28 -7.15 -7.02
N ARG A 263 -16.44 -7.10 -7.69
CA ARG A 263 -17.56 -7.99 -7.39
C ARG A 263 -17.50 -9.23 -8.28
N LYS A 264 -17.52 -10.43 -7.68
CA LYS A 264 -17.51 -11.69 -8.42
C LYS A 264 -18.87 -11.90 -9.10
N HIS A 265 -18.85 -12.27 -10.37
CA HIS A 265 -20.05 -12.68 -11.11
C HIS A 265 -19.93 -14.12 -11.60
N SER A 266 -21.08 -14.79 -11.80
CA SER A 266 -21.10 -16.13 -12.36
C SER A 266 -20.72 -16.11 -13.85
N GLU A 267 -19.98 -17.11 -14.31
CA GLU A 267 -19.57 -17.25 -15.73
C GLU A 267 -20.77 -17.42 -16.67
N ILE A 268 -21.93 -17.84 -16.15
CA ILE A 268 -23.20 -17.98 -16.90
C ILE A 268 -23.73 -16.60 -17.34
N ALA A 269 -23.54 -15.55 -16.53
CA ALA A 269 -23.99 -14.19 -16.86
C ALA A 269 -23.24 -13.59 -18.06
N VAL A 270 -21.99 -14.02 -18.30
CA VAL A 270 -21.17 -13.55 -19.42
C VAL A 270 -21.72 -14.05 -20.76
N ARG A 271 -22.22 -15.30 -20.82
CA ARG A 271 -22.79 -15.88 -22.04
C ARG A 271 -24.17 -15.30 -22.38
N HIS A 272 -24.99 -14.99 -21.38
CA HIS A 272 -26.30 -14.37 -21.61
C HIS A 272 -26.22 -12.88 -21.95
N ALA A 273 -25.27 -12.13 -21.36
CA ALA A 273 -25.02 -10.73 -21.73
C ALA A 273 -24.42 -10.58 -23.13
N GLN A 274 -23.60 -11.53 -23.60
CA GLN A 274 -23.03 -11.51 -24.95
C GLN A 274 -24.03 -11.93 -26.05
N SER A 275 -25.01 -12.77 -25.73
CA SER A 275 -26.08 -13.19 -26.67
C SER A 275 -27.11 -12.08 -26.93
N SER A 276 -27.41 -11.26 -25.91
CA SER A 276 -28.42 -10.20 -25.97
C SER A 276 -27.94 -8.88 -26.60
N LEU A 277 -26.67 -8.79 -27.01
CA LEU A 277 -26.06 -7.59 -27.61
C LEU A 277 -26.02 -7.59 -29.15
N THR A 278 -26.69 -8.53 -29.83
CA THR A 278 -26.76 -8.56 -31.30
C THR A 278 -27.74 -7.55 -31.91
N GLY A 279 -28.33 -6.66 -31.11
CA GLY A 279 -29.34 -5.70 -31.57
C GLY A 279 -29.20 -4.30 -30.99
N SER A 280 -28.00 -3.72 -30.96
CA SER A 280 -27.88 -2.27 -30.78
C SER A 280 -26.62 -1.76 -31.47
N ARG A 281 -26.80 -0.81 -32.38
CA ARG A 281 -25.71 -0.06 -33.02
C ARG A 281 -24.84 0.53 -31.93
N THR A 282 -23.62 0.02 -31.80
CA THR A 282 -22.61 0.57 -30.91
C THR A 282 -22.37 2.05 -31.24
N PRO A 283 -22.43 2.96 -30.26
CA PRO A 283 -21.78 4.25 -30.42
C PRO A 283 -20.28 3.96 -30.55
N ARG A 284 -19.67 4.53 -31.58
CA ARG A 284 -18.22 4.46 -31.81
C ARG A 284 -17.49 4.83 -30.51
N PRO A 285 -16.58 3.99 -29.98
CA PRO A 285 -15.87 4.31 -28.75
C PRO A 285 -15.07 5.60 -28.95
N LEU A 286 -15.34 6.60 -28.11
CA LEU A 286 -14.46 7.75 -27.99
C LEU A 286 -13.11 7.24 -27.45
N PRO A 287 -11.97 7.62 -28.06
CA PRO A 287 -10.66 7.19 -27.58
C PRO A 287 -10.48 7.61 -26.12
N ALA A 288 -9.97 6.69 -25.30
CA ALA A 288 -9.57 6.99 -23.92
C ALA A 288 -8.63 8.20 -23.95
N ARG A 289 -9.07 9.31 -23.36
CA ARG A 289 -8.28 10.53 -23.27
C ARG A 289 -7.02 10.20 -22.47
N LYS A 290 -5.85 10.15 -23.13
CA LYS A 290 -4.56 10.16 -22.42
C LYS A 290 -4.58 11.41 -21.53
N LEU A 291 -4.48 11.23 -20.21
CA LEU A 291 -4.27 12.36 -19.30
C LEU A 291 -2.98 13.05 -19.74
N ASP A 292 -3.05 14.36 -19.95
CA ASP A 292 -1.88 15.15 -20.28
C ASP A 292 -0.99 15.34 -19.03
N ALA A 293 0.29 15.69 -19.25
CA ALA A 293 1.28 15.79 -18.16
C ALA A 293 0.82 16.74 -17.04
N ARG A 294 0.11 17.82 -17.39
CA ARG A 294 -0.46 18.77 -16.42
C ARG A 294 -1.54 18.16 -15.54
N SER A 295 -2.46 17.36 -16.09
CA SER A 295 -3.47 16.68 -15.29
C SER A 295 -2.86 15.62 -14.37
N LEU A 296 -1.79 14.95 -14.82
CA LEU A 296 -1.04 14.00 -14.01
C LEU A 296 -0.31 14.70 -12.85
N LEU A 297 0.34 15.84 -13.11
CA LEU A 297 0.99 16.66 -12.08
C LEU A 297 -0.03 17.17 -11.05
N ALA A 298 -1.14 17.76 -11.48
CA ALA A 298 -2.15 18.29 -10.57
C ALA A 298 -2.72 17.21 -9.64
N ARG A 299 -2.92 16.00 -10.17
CA ARG A 299 -3.39 14.86 -9.40
C ARG A 299 -2.30 14.31 -8.47
N ALA A 300 -1.04 14.26 -8.91
CA ALA A 300 0.09 13.93 -8.05
C ALA A 300 0.20 14.91 -6.87
N GLN A 301 0.02 16.22 -7.13
CA GLN A 301 0.09 17.26 -6.10
C GLN A 301 -1.02 17.05 -5.06
N SER A 302 -2.26 16.87 -5.51
CA SER A 302 -3.39 16.61 -4.60
C SER A 302 -3.19 15.36 -3.75
N LEU A 303 -2.55 14.31 -4.29
CA LEU A 303 -2.23 13.10 -3.53
C LEU A 303 -1.08 13.33 -2.53
N ALA A 304 -0.07 14.12 -2.91
CA ALA A 304 1.03 14.49 -2.01
C ALA A 304 0.53 15.33 -0.84
N ASP A 305 -0.30 16.34 -1.12
CA ASP A 305 -0.93 17.20 -0.10
C ASP A 305 -1.84 16.39 0.84
N GLY A 306 -2.48 15.34 0.30
CA GLY A 306 -3.28 14.38 1.07
C GLY A 306 -2.46 13.31 1.79
N GLY A 307 -1.13 13.38 1.79
CA GLY A 307 -0.23 12.42 2.45
C GLY A 307 -0.12 11.05 1.77
N GLN A 308 -0.71 10.88 0.58
CA GLN A 308 -0.66 9.64 -0.21
C GLN A 308 0.60 9.59 -1.08
N LEU A 309 1.76 9.66 -0.43
CA LEU A 309 3.07 9.87 -1.06
C LEU A 309 3.43 8.81 -2.11
N ILE A 310 3.07 7.54 -1.88
CA ILE A 310 3.36 6.46 -2.86
C ILE A 310 2.55 6.61 -4.16
N HIS A 311 1.28 7.03 -4.07
CA HIS A 311 0.49 7.30 -5.26
C HIS A 311 0.92 8.58 -5.97
N ALA A 312 1.31 9.60 -5.19
CA ALA A 312 1.90 10.80 -5.71
C ALA A 312 3.20 10.49 -6.48
N GLU A 313 4.05 9.59 -5.98
CA GLU A 313 5.25 9.10 -6.68
C GLU A 313 4.87 8.44 -8.01
N GLY A 314 3.92 7.50 -8.00
CA GLY A 314 3.51 6.78 -9.19
C GLY A 314 2.95 7.71 -10.28
N LEU A 315 2.21 8.75 -9.89
CA LEU A 315 1.72 9.78 -10.80
C LEU A 315 2.83 10.75 -11.23
N CYS A 316 3.76 11.11 -10.35
CA CYS A 316 4.94 11.89 -10.72
C CYS A 316 5.75 11.16 -11.79
N ARG A 317 5.99 9.86 -11.67
CA ARG A 317 6.71 9.06 -12.66
C ARG A 317 5.99 9.03 -14.01
N GLN A 318 4.66 8.93 -14.02
CA GLN A 318 3.85 9.04 -15.23
C GLN A 318 3.91 10.44 -15.84
N ALA A 319 3.89 11.48 -15.02
CA ALA A 319 4.02 12.87 -15.46
C ALA A 319 5.42 13.15 -16.04
N ILE A 320 6.49 12.64 -15.43
CA ILE A 320 7.88 12.71 -15.94
C ILE A 320 7.97 12.01 -17.30
N ALA A 321 7.35 10.84 -17.44
CA ALA A 321 7.36 10.11 -18.71
C ALA A 321 6.58 10.84 -19.82
N ALA A 322 5.52 11.57 -19.45
CA ALA A 322 4.71 12.34 -20.37
C ALA A 322 5.39 13.67 -20.78
N ASP A 323 6.04 14.36 -19.84
CA ASP A 323 6.84 15.55 -20.09
C ASP A 323 8.11 15.57 -19.19
N PRO A 324 9.26 15.10 -19.70
CA PRO A 324 10.50 15.07 -18.94
C PRO A 324 11.08 16.47 -18.63
N CYS A 325 10.59 17.52 -19.30
CA CYS A 325 11.09 18.88 -19.21
C CYS A 325 10.27 19.77 -18.24
N ASP A 326 9.22 19.23 -17.61
CA ASP A 326 8.44 19.95 -16.62
C ASP A 326 9.18 20.01 -15.26
N ALA A 327 9.70 21.18 -14.91
CA ALA A 327 10.42 21.41 -13.65
C ALA A 327 9.54 21.16 -12.41
N ALA A 328 8.24 21.45 -12.47
CA ALA A 328 7.32 21.33 -11.33
C ALA A 328 7.06 19.86 -10.97
N VAL A 329 7.04 18.97 -11.97
CA VAL A 329 6.97 17.52 -11.78
C VAL A 329 8.21 16.99 -11.04
N HIS A 330 9.42 17.42 -11.41
CA HIS A 330 10.64 16.97 -10.74
C HIS A 330 10.76 17.53 -9.33
N TRP A 331 10.25 18.75 -9.09
CA TRP A 331 10.12 19.33 -7.76
C TRP A 331 9.19 18.51 -6.86
N LEU A 332 7.98 18.21 -7.32
CA LEU A 332 7.02 17.43 -6.56
C LEU A 332 7.52 16.00 -6.28
N HIS A 333 8.10 15.36 -7.30
CA HIS A 333 8.73 14.04 -7.15
C HIS A 333 9.80 14.07 -6.05
N ALA A 334 10.61 15.13 -5.99
CA ALA A 334 11.60 15.27 -4.94
C ALA A 334 11.01 15.41 -3.53
N LEU A 335 9.96 16.24 -3.37
CA LEU A 335 9.28 16.41 -2.09
C LEU A 335 8.69 15.07 -1.61
N VAL A 336 8.01 14.36 -2.52
CA VAL A 336 7.45 13.04 -2.25
C VAL A 336 8.52 12.06 -1.77
N HIS A 337 9.67 12.00 -2.44
CA HIS A 337 10.76 11.13 -2.03
C HIS A 337 11.49 11.60 -0.76
N GLU A 338 11.52 12.90 -0.46
CA GLU A 338 12.07 13.43 0.78
C GLU A 338 11.23 12.98 1.98
N GLU A 339 9.91 13.03 1.85
CA GLU A 339 8.95 12.57 2.87
C GLU A 339 8.94 11.04 3.01
N LEU A 340 9.13 10.30 1.92
CA LEU A 340 9.34 8.84 1.95
C LEU A 340 10.72 8.43 2.51
N GLY A 341 11.57 9.39 2.91
CA GLY A 341 12.91 9.13 3.45
C GLY A 341 13.95 8.69 2.40
N GLN A 342 13.60 8.71 1.12
CA GLN A 342 14.46 8.30 0.01
C GLN A 342 15.35 9.46 -0.48
N LEU A 343 16.24 9.91 0.41
CA LEU A 343 17.03 11.13 0.23
C LEU A 343 17.91 11.14 -1.04
N GLY A 344 18.41 9.99 -1.47
CA GLY A 344 19.19 9.87 -2.70
C GLY A 344 18.38 10.22 -3.96
N VAL A 345 17.14 9.71 -4.02
CA VAL A 345 16.22 9.96 -5.14
C VAL A 345 15.72 11.41 -5.11
N ALA A 346 15.35 11.90 -3.93
CA ALA A 346 14.94 13.29 -3.72
C ALA A 346 16.02 14.26 -4.22
N LYS A 347 17.29 14.02 -3.85
CA LYS A 347 18.43 14.82 -4.31
C LYS A 347 18.60 14.80 -5.83
N ALA A 348 18.47 13.64 -6.48
CA ALA A 348 18.58 13.53 -7.93
C ALA A 348 17.46 14.29 -8.66
N ALA A 349 16.22 14.17 -8.15
CA ALA A 349 15.06 14.88 -8.67
C ALA A 349 15.18 16.40 -8.50
N LEU A 350 15.66 16.89 -7.34
CA LEU A 350 15.91 18.33 -7.14
C LEU A 350 16.98 18.88 -8.06
N ARG A 351 18.06 18.13 -8.32
CA ARG A 351 19.07 18.52 -9.30
C ARG A 351 18.48 18.64 -10.71
N ARG A 352 17.52 17.78 -11.04
CA ARG A 352 16.82 17.85 -12.32
C ARG A 352 15.87 19.04 -12.39
N ALA A 353 15.14 19.32 -11.31
CA ALA A 353 14.31 20.52 -11.19
C ALA A 353 15.14 21.80 -11.38
N LEU A 354 16.29 21.92 -10.70
CA LEU A 354 17.19 23.08 -10.86
C LEU A 354 17.87 23.17 -12.23
N TYR A 355 18.11 22.05 -12.90
CA TYR A 355 18.63 22.08 -14.26
C TYR A 355 17.62 22.71 -15.23
N LEU A 356 16.33 22.44 -15.02
CA LEU A 356 15.23 22.94 -15.84
C LEU A 356 14.81 24.37 -15.44
N ASP A 357 14.84 24.68 -14.14
CA ASP A 357 14.64 26.03 -13.59
C ASP A 357 15.73 26.39 -12.57
N PRO A 358 16.84 27.01 -13.02
CA PRO A 358 17.93 27.45 -12.14
C PRO A 358 17.57 28.58 -11.17
N ARG A 359 16.39 29.19 -11.30
CA ARG A 359 15.94 30.32 -10.46
C ARG A 359 14.99 29.87 -9.35
N CYS A 360 14.65 28.58 -9.28
CA CYS A 360 13.78 28.04 -8.25
C CYS A 360 14.45 28.09 -6.86
N VAL A 361 14.06 29.08 -6.05
CA VAL A 361 14.58 29.27 -4.68
C VAL A 361 14.29 28.06 -3.79
N LEU A 362 13.07 27.50 -3.85
CA LEU A 362 12.65 26.40 -2.99
C LEU A 362 13.42 25.10 -3.29
N ALA A 363 13.79 24.86 -4.56
CA ALA A 363 14.62 23.72 -4.93
C ALA A 363 16.03 23.80 -4.30
N HIS A 364 16.61 24.99 -4.18
CA HIS A 364 17.85 25.19 -3.45
C HIS A 364 17.69 24.96 -1.94
N VAL A 365 16.59 25.43 -1.34
CA VAL A 365 16.31 25.22 0.08
C VAL A 365 16.11 23.73 0.41
N ALA A 366 15.34 23.01 -0.41
CA ALA A 366 15.14 21.57 -0.23
C ALA A 366 16.45 20.79 -0.42
N LEU A 367 17.29 21.15 -1.41
CA LEU A 367 18.60 20.50 -1.57
C LEU A 367 19.53 20.76 -0.39
N ALA A 368 19.48 21.94 0.22
CA ALA A 368 20.25 22.22 1.42
C ALA A 368 19.82 21.28 2.57
N ARG A 369 18.51 21.13 2.78
CA ARG A 369 17.95 20.22 3.80
C ARG A 369 18.29 18.76 3.54
N VAL A 370 18.08 18.28 2.31
CA VAL A 370 18.42 16.90 1.91
C VAL A 370 19.92 16.63 2.03
N CYS A 371 20.78 17.55 1.58
CA CYS A 371 22.24 17.41 1.73
C CYS A 371 22.66 17.37 3.21
N LYS A 372 22.05 18.18 4.09
CA LYS A 372 22.32 18.14 5.53
C LYS A 372 21.94 16.79 6.13
N ARG A 373 20.78 16.23 5.77
CA ARG A 373 20.32 14.89 6.21
C ARG A 373 21.22 13.75 5.69
N LEU A 374 21.90 13.97 4.57
CA LEU A 374 22.89 13.05 4.00
C LEU A 374 24.33 13.24 4.55
N GLY A 375 24.55 14.19 5.47
CA GLY A 375 25.87 14.50 6.02
C GLY A 375 26.77 15.35 5.09
N GLU A 376 26.23 15.93 4.02
CA GLU A 376 26.97 16.72 3.03
C GLU A 376 26.94 18.23 3.36
N ALA A 377 27.53 18.62 4.49
CA ALA A 377 27.46 19.98 5.03
C ALA A 377 27.93 21.07 4.06
N ASP A 378 29.06 20.87 3.36
CA ASP A 378 29.61 21.86 2.42
C ASP A 378 28.70 22.10 1.20
N ARG A 379 27.96 21.08 0.79
CA ARG A 379 26.99 21.20 -0.32
C ARG A 379 25.71 21.86 0.17
N ALA A 380 25.27 21.56 1.38
CA ALA A 380 24.15 22.23 2.00
C ALA A 380 24.40 23.75 2.12
N ALA A 381 25.57 24.16 2.63
CA ALA A 381 25.94 25.56 2.78
C ALA A 381 25.96 26.32 1.44
N ARG A 382 26.47 25.70 0.37
CA ARG A 382 26.45 26.27 -0.99
C ARG A 382 25.04 26.50 -1.51
N HIS A 383 24.13 25.56 -1.29
CA HIS A 383 22.73 25.71 -1.71
C HIS A 383 21.99 26.79 -0.90
N VAL A 384 22.27 26.94 0.40
CA VAL A 384 21.75 28.06 1.19
C VAL A 384 22.25 29.41 0.65
N ALA A 385 23.55 29.52 0.35
CA ALA A 385 24.10 30.75 -0.22
C ALA A 385 23.47 31.11 -1.58
N GLN A 386 23.24 30.11 -2.43
CA GLN A 386 22.57 30.31 -3.71
C GLN A 386 21.10 30.73 -3.55
N ALA A 387 20.38 30.14 -2.59
CA ALA A 387 19.00 30.54 -2.28
C ALA A 387 18.93 32.00 -1.81
N LEU A 388 19.84 32.42 -0.92
CA LEU A 388 19.92 33.81 -0.45
C LEU A 388 20.23 34.79 -1.59
N ALA A 389 21.19 34.46 -2.46
CA ALA A 389 21.53 35.30 -3.62
C ALA A 389 20.37 35.45 -4.63
N LEU A 390 19.51 34.44 -4.75
CA LEU A 390 18.29 34.53 -5.55
C LEU A 390 17.21 35.36 -4.85
N LEU A 391 17.07 35.23 -3.52
CA LEU A 391 16.11 36.00 -2.72
C LEU A 391 16.41 37.50 -2.69
N GLU A 392 17.67 37.93 -2.75
CA GLU A 392 18.07 39.34 -2.84
C GLU A 392 17.50 40.06 -4.08
N ARG A 393 17.09 39.29 -5.11
CA ARG A 393 16.50 39.82 -6.35
C ARG A 393 14.99 40.02 -6.24
N HIS A 394 14.37 39.67 -5.11
CA HIS A 394 12.95 39.83 -4.84
C HIS A 394 12.71 40.87 -3.74
N PRO A 395 11.71 41.77 -3.90
CA PRO A 395 11.20 42.56 -2.79
C PRO A 395 10.85 41.68 -1.58
N PRO A 396 11.13 42.12 -0.34
CA PRO A 396 10.88 41.31 0.87
C PRO A 396 9.42 40.86 1.06
N ALA A 397 8.47 41.59 0.46
CA ALA A 397 7.04 41.31 0.51
C ALA A 397 6.57 40.30 -0.56
N ASP A 398 7.40 39.99 -1.56
CA ASP A 398 7.00 39.08 -2.64
C ASP A 398 6.77 37.67 -2.12
N VAL A 399 5.62 37.09 -2.48
CA VAL A 399 5.32 35.68 -2.21
C VAL A 399 6.01 34.81 -3.26
N LEU A 400 6.77 33.82 -2.79
CA LEU A 400 7.50 32.94 -3.69
C LEU A 400 6.55 31.89 -4.30
N PRO A 401 6.67 31.57 -5.60
CA PRO A 401 5.94 30.47 -6.21
C PRO A 401 6.18 29.14 -5.47
N GLN A 402 5.13 28.31 -5.33
CA GLN A 402 5.15 27.00 -4.64
C GLN A 402 5.53 27.03 -3.14
N SER A 403 5.49 28.18 -2.49
CA SER A 403 5.92 28.36 -1.08
C SER A 403 4.77 28.42 -0.06
N ASP A 404 3.54 28.07 -0.47
CA ASP A 404 2.32 28.16 0.35
C ASP A 404 2.13 29.52 1.05
N GLY A 405 2.50 30.62 0.37
CA GLY A 405 2.32 31.98 0.88
C GLY A 405 3.52 32.56 1.63
N MET A 406 4.68 31.91 1.64
CA MET A 406 5.90 32.43 2.26
C MET A 406 6.47 33.62 1.46
N SER A 407 6.78 34.72 2.16
CA SER A 407 7.45 35.87 1.53
C SER A 407 8.96 35.70 1.43
N ALA A 408 9.57 36.33 0.44
CA ALA A 408 11.02 36.32 0.22
C ALA A 408 11.79 36.79 1.46
N GLY A 409 11.31 37.84 2.15
CA GLY A 409 11.93 38.36 3.37
C GLY A 409 11.87 37.37 4.54
N ARG A 410 10.74 36.67 4.74
CA ARG A 410 10.58 35.66 5.80
C ARG A 410 11.48 34.45 5.56
N LEU A 411 11.56 33.98 4.32
CA LEU A 411 12.43 32.86 3.97
C LEU A 411 13.92 33.23 4.11
N SER A 412 14.30 34.44 3.71
CA SER A 412 15.68 34.94 3.87
C SER A 412 16.10 35.00 5.34
N ALA A 413 15.23 35.52 6.22
CA ALA A 413 15.50 35.55 7.66
C ALA A 413 15.66 34.15 8.26
N ALA A 414 14.83 33.19 7.86
CA ALA A 414 14.92 31.80 8.30
C ALA A 414 16.25 31.13 7.88
N LEU A 415 16.67 31.34 6.63
CA LEU A 415 17.92 30.79 6.10
C LEU A 415 19.17 31.40 6.74
N LEU A 416 19.14 32.70 7.07
CA LEU A 416 20.23 33.36 7.79
C LEU A 416 20.37 32.83 9.23
N ALA A 417 19.24 32.62 9.92
CA ALA A 417 19.24 32.02 11.26
C ALA A 417 19.82 30.59 11.24
N MET A 418 19.54 29.81 10.20
CA MET A 418 20.08 28.46 10.00
C MET A 418 21.59 28.42 9.69
N ARG A 419 22.23 29.53 9.29
CA ARG A 419 23.70 29.62 9.13
C ARG A 419 24.42 29.95 10.43
N ALA A 420 23.72 30.53 11.40
CA ALA A 420 24.28 30.98 12.67
C ALA A 420 24.24 29.91 13.78
N ALA A 421 23.51 28.81 13.55
CA ALA A 421 23.39 27.63 14.41
C ALA A 421 24.07 26.42 13.77
#